data_AF-A0A429M6I0-F1
#
_entry.id   AF-A0A429M6I0-F1
#
_cell.length_a   1.000
_cell.length_b   1.000
_cell.length_c   1.000
_cell.angle_alpha   90.00
_cell.angle_beta   90.00
_cell.angle_gamma   90.00
#
_symmetry.space_group_name_H-M   'P 1'
#
loop_
_entity.id
_entity.type
_entity.pdbx_description
1 polymer ?
#
loop_
_entity_poly.entity_id
_entity_poly.type
_entity_poly.pdbx_seq_one_letter_code
_entity_poly.pdbx_strand_id
1 'polypeptide(L)'
;MNSVTLPIVGHMCSPFREKFGIPRQPNLVNIESYIEMVEPYNDLLAFEGIEQFSHLWLIWQFHDNKNQETATKFRPQVRPPRLG
;
A
#
# COMPACT_ATOMS: atom_id res chain seq x y z
N MET A 1 25.75 3.81 -7.13
CA MET A 1 24.33 3.44 -7.27
C MET A 1 23.53 4.72 -7.15
N ASN A 2 22.62 4.96 -8.09
CA ASN A 2 21.72 6.11 -8.00
C ASN A 2 20.59 5.75 -7.03
N SER A 3 20.35 6.61 -6.05
CA SER A 3 19.18 6.53 -5.18
C SER A 3 17.96 7.11 -5.89
N VAL A 4 16.81 6.50 -5.67
CA VAL A 4 15.51 7.03 -6.10
C VAL A 4 14.71 7.33 -4.85
N THR A 5 14.21 8.56 -4.74
CA THR A 5 13.29 8.97 -3.68
C THR A 5 11.87 8.74 -4.16
N LEU A 6 11.08 7.98 -3.41
CA LEU A 6 9.66 7.77 -3.67
C LEU A 6 8.87 8.56 -2.62
N PRO A 7 8.37 9.76 -2.96
CA PRO A 7 7.51 10.51 -2.04
C PRO A 7 6.20 9.75 -1.83
N ILE A 8 5.63 9.88 -0.64
CA ILE A 8 4.28 9.39 -0.37
C ILE A 8 3.30 10.33 -1.08
N VAL A 9 2.51 9.79 -2.01
CA VAL A 9 1.52 10.54 -2.81
C VAL A 9 0.11 10.42 -2.25
N GLY A 10 -0.14 9.45 -1.37
CA GLY A 10 -1.41 9.23 -0.73
C GLY A 10 -1.36 8.13 0.33
N HIS A 11 -2.41 8.06 1.13
CA HIS A 11 -2.58 7.06 2.19
C HIS A 11 -3.77 6.16 1.89
N MET A 12 -3.58 4.85 2.05
CA MET A 12 -4.67 3.89 1.93
C MET A 12 -5.48 3.86 3.23
N CYS A 13 -6.79 4.11 3.10
CA CYS A 13 -7.76 4.08 4.17
C CYS A 13 -8.70 2.87 3.99
N SER A 14 -8.75 2.00 5.00
CA SER A 14 -9.72 0.92 5.08
C SER A 14 -10.15 0.65 6.52
N PRO A 15 -11.23 -0.10 6.73
CA PRO A 15 -11.61 -0.59 8.06
C PRO A 15 -10.58 -1.52 8.71
N PHE A 16 -9.62 -2.06 7.95
CA PHE A 16 -8.61 -2.99 8.46
C PHE A 16 -7.46 -2.24 9.16
N ARG A 17 -7.60 -2.04 10.47
CA ARG A 17 -6.58 -1.37 11.29
C ARG A 17 -5.42 -2.29 11.72
N GLU A 18 -5.62 -3.60 11.66
CA GLU A 18 -4.65 -4.60 12.10
C GLU A 18 -4.45 -5.69 11.05
N LYS A 19 -3.21 -6.19 10.96
CA LYS A 19 -2.82 -7.21 9.98
C LYS A 19 -3.63 -8.50 10.07
N PHE A 20 -4.01 -8.93 11.28
CA PHE A 20 -4.73 -10.20 11.49
C PHE A 20 -6.21 -10.13 11.09
N GLY A 21 -6.78 -8.93 10.90
CA GLY A 21 -8.15 -8.74 10.44
C GLY A 21 -8.30 -8.68 8.92
N ILE A 22 -7.20 -8.64 8.16
CA ILE A 22 -7.23 -8.51 6.70
C ILE A 22 -7.65 -9.85 6.08
N PRO A 23 -8.67 -9.87 5.19
CA PRO A 23 -9.12 -11.07 4.52
C PRO A 23 -8.01 -11.67 3.65
N ARG A 24 -7.82 -12.99 3.76
CA ARG A 24 -6.84 -13.71 2.91
C ARG A 24 -7.28 -13.76 1.44
N GLN A 25 -8.59 -13.66 1.19
CA GLN A 25 -9.19 -13.61 -0.13
C GLN A 25 -9.99 -12.31 -0.23
N PRO A 26 -9.40 -11.21 -0.72
CA PRO A 26 -10.05 -9.90 -0.72
C PRO A 26 -11.32 -9.88 -1.57
N ASN A 27 -11.40 -10.68 -2.65
CA ASN A 27 -12.57 -10.75 -3.53
C ASN A 27 -13.82 -11.38 -2.88
N LEU A 28 -13.72 -11.95 -1.67
CA LEU A 28 -14.85 -12.53 -0.95
C LEU A 28 -15.54 -11.55 -0.01
N VAL A 29 -14.99 -10.34 0.15
CA VAL A 29 -15.60 -9.29 0.98
C VAL A 29 -15.75 -8.02 0.17
N ASN A 30 -16.89 -7.36 0.33
CA ASN A 30 -17.12 -6.04 -0.25
C ASN A 30 -16.94 -4.99 0.84
N ILE A 31 -15.79 -4.32 0.85
CA ILE A 31 -15.43 -3.33 1.86
C ILE A 31 -15.04 -2.05 1.14
N GLU A 32 -15.69 -0.95 1.50
CA GLU A 32 -15.32 0.36 1.01
C GLU A 32 -13.94 0.76 1.54
N SER A 33 -13.09 1.26 0.65
CA SER A 33 -11.74 1.72 0.94
C SER A 33 -11.36 2.78 -0.09
N TYR A 34 -10.50 3.70 0.29
CA TYR A 34 -10.12 4.83 -0.56
C TYR A 34 -8.67 5.21 -0.34
N ILE A 35 -8.10 5.93 -1.31
CA ILE A 35 -6.80 6.58 -1.17
C ILE A 35 -7.04 8.06 -0.89
N GLU A 36 -6.54 8.55 0.24
CA GLU A 36 -6.49 9.96 0.54
C GLU A 36 -5.21 10.54 -0.04
N MET A 37 -5.33 11.33 -1.12
CA MET A 37 -4.19 11.96 -1.79
C MET A 37 -3.64 13.11 -0.96
N VAL A 38 -2.32 13.23 -0.89
CA VAL A 38 -1.66 14.33 -0.16
C VAL A 38 -1.24 15.44 -1.12
N GLU A 39 -1.22 16.69 -0.65
CA GLU A 39 -0.66 17.80 -1.43
C GLU A 39 0.82 17.55 -1.80
N PRO A 40 1.27 17.92 -3.01
CA PRO A 40 0.52 18.56 -4.10
C PRO A 40 -0.13 17.54 -5.09
N TYR A 41 -0.18 16.26 -4.75
CA TYR A 41 -0.65 15.18 -5.63
C TYR A 41 -2.18 14.99 -5.62
N ASN A 42 -2.91 15.83 -4.88
CA ASN A 42 -4.36 15.83 -4.76
C ASN A 42 -5.07 16.69 -5.81
N ASP A 43 -4.37 17.19 -6.82
CA ASP A 43 -4.98 17.87 -7.97
C ASP A 43 -5.80 16.88 -8.79
N LEU A 44 -7.10 17.16 -8.93
CA LEU A 44 -8.04 16.32 -9.70
C LEU A 44 -7.64 16.20 -11.17
N LEU A 45 -6.92 17.18 -11.73
CA LEU A 45 -6.41 17.11 -13.10
C LEU A 45 -5.43 15.97 -13.31
N ALA A 46 -4.75 15.48 -12.26
CA ALA A 46 -3.87 14.31 -12.35
C ALA A 46 -4.64 13.00 -12.61
N PHE A 47 -5.97 13.02 -12.51
CA PHE A 47 -6.84 11.85 -12.61
C PHE A 47 -7.85 11.94 -13.76
N GLU A 48 -7.71 12.91 -14.67
CA GLU A 48 -8.59 13.00 -15.84
C GLU A 48 -8.55 11.70 -16.68
N GLY A 49 -9.72 11.12 -16.94
CA GLY A 49 -9.84 9.86 -17.68
C GLY A 49 -9.71 8.60 -16.81
N ILE A 50 -9.45 8.72 -15.50
CA ILE A 50 -9.33 7.55 -14.61
C ILE A 50 -10.64 6.75 -14.55
N GLU A 51 -11.78 7.42 -14.71
CA GLU A 51 -13.12 6.83 -14.73
C GLU A 51 -13.36 5.88 -15.91
N GLN A 52 -12.52 5.93 -16.94
CA GLN A 52 -12.59 5.04 -18.10
C GLN A 52 -12.05 3.63 -17.80
N PHE A 53 -11.40 3.44 -16.65
CA PHE A 53 -10.81 2.18 -16.23
C PHE A 53 -11.62 1.55 -15.09
N SER A 54 -11.84 0.24 -15.17
CA SER A 54 -12.52 -0.51 -14.11
C SER A 54 -11.56 -0.95 -12.99
N HIS A 55 -10.25 -0.95 -13.24
CA HIS A 55 -9.23 -1.43 -12.31
C HIS A 55 -7.99 -0.57 -12.39
N LEU A 56 -7.32 -0.39 -11.26
CA LEU A 56 -6.08 0.38 -11.12
C LEU A 56 -5.00 -0.47 -10.46
N TRP A 57 -3.74 -0.20 -10.81
CA TRP A 57 -2.59 -0.74 -10.10
C TRP A 57 -2.09 0.27 -9.09
N LEU A 58 -1.90 -0.17 -7.84
CA LEU A 58 -1.35 0.65 -6.77
C LEU A 58 0.04 0.13 -6.39
N ILE A 59 1.01 1.03 -6.38
CA ILE A 59 2.34 0.79 -5.82
C ILE A 59 2.37 1.47 -4.46
N TRP A 60 2.59 0.71 -3.39
CA TRP A 60 2.60 1.24 -2.03
C TRP A 60 3.78 0.74 -1.21
N GLN A 61 4.02 1.39 -0.08
CA GLN A 61 4.97 0.98 0.93
C GLN A 61 4.24 0.57 2.22
N PHE A 62 4.61 -0.57 2.80
CA PHE A 62 4.12 -0.97 4.13
C PHE A 62 4.88 -0.21 5.22
N HIS A 63 4.19 0.68 5.94
CA HIS A 63 4.79 1.53 6.97
C HIS A 63 5.29 0.72 8.19
N ASP A 64 4.58 -0.34 8.59
CA ASP A 64 4.92 -1.17 9.77
C ASP A 64 5.74 -2.43 9.42
N ASN A 65 6.58 -2.36 8.39
CA ASN A 65 7.48 -3.46 8.09
C ASN A 65 8.66 -3.42 9.08
N LYS A 66 8.70 -4.36 10.05
CA LYS A 66 9.59 -4.44 11.24
C LYS A 66 11.12 -4.46 11.00
N ASN A 67 11.60 -4.05 9.83
CA ASN A 67 13.02 -4.11 9.46
C ASN A 67 13.68 -2.73 9.30
N GLN A 68 13.04 -1.62 9.70
CA GLN A 68 13.65 -0.29 9.53
C GLN A 68 14.95 -0.11 10.33
N GLU A 69 15.10 -0.77 11.48
CA GLU A 69 16.32 -0.69 12.31
C GLU A 69 17.52 -1.48 11.74
N THR A 70 17.29 -2.39 10.77
CA THR A 70 18.34 -3.20 10.12
C THR A 70 18.40 -2.98 8.60
N ALA A 71 17.95 -1.81 8.14
CA ALA A 71 17.87 -1.43 6.73
C ALA A 71 19.19 -1.59 5.94
N THR A 72 20.32 -1.80 6.63
CA THR A 72 21.64 -2.03 6.03
C THR A 72 21.90 -3.47 5.58
N LYS A 73 21.07 -4.47 5.95
CA LYS A 73 21.33 -5.87 5.59
C LYS A 73 20.19 -6.49 4.80
N PHE A 74 20.45 -6.77 3.51
CA PHE A 74 19.53 -7.50 2.63
C PHE A 74 19.18 -8.87 3.22
N ARG A 75 17.89 -9.23 3.23
CA ARG A 75 17.37 -10.51 3.73
C ARG A 75 16.64 -11.24 2.59
N PRO A 76 17.26 -12.27 1.98
CA PRO A 76 16.63 -13.03 0.88
C PRO A 76 15.55 -14.02 1.34
N GLN A 77 15.37 -14.20 2.66
CA GLN A 77 14.45 -15.20 3.22
C GLN A 77 13.32 -14.52 4.00
N VAL A 78 12.11 -15.07 3.85
CA VAL A 78 10.93 -14.72 4.64
C VAL A 78 10.59 -15.84 5.61
N ARG A 79 10.01 -15.51 6.75
CA ARG A 79 9.45 -16.53 7.64
C ARG A 79 8.11 -16.99 7.06
N PRO A 80 7.90 -18.30 6.85
CA PRO A 80 6.60 -18.80 6.41
C PRO A 80 5.51 -18.41 7.42
N PRO A 81 4.27 -18.16 6.96
CA PRO A 81 3.14 -18.00 7.86
C PRO A 81 2.99 -19.28 8.68
N ARG A 82 3.15 -19.18 10.01
CA ARG A 82 2.74 -20.27 10.90
C ARG A 82 1.23 -20.13 11.09
N LEU A 83 0.49 -21.25 11.01
CA LEU A 83 -0.80 -21.33 11.71
C LEU A 83 -0.50 -20.93 13.16
N GLY A 84 -1.30 -20.02 13.72
CA GLY A 84 -1.04 -19.34 15.01
C GLY A 84 -0.36 -20.21 16.05
#